data_AF-A0A7K8EYD5-F1
#
_entry.id   AF-A0A7K8EYD5-F1
#
_cell.length_a   1.000
_cell.length_b   1.000
_cell.length_c   1.000
_cell.angle_alpha   90.00
_cell.angle_beta   90.00
_cell.angle_gamma   90.00
#
_symmetry.space_group_name_H-M   'P 1'
#
loop_
_entity.id
_entity.type
_entity.pdbx_description
1 polymer ?
#
loop_
_entity_poly.entity_id
_entity_poly.type
_entity_poly.pdbx_seq_one_letter_code
_entity_poly.pdbx_strand_id
1 'polypeptide(L)'
;KVFFTDYGQIPKVERCDMDGQNRTKLVDSKIVFPHGITLDLVNRLVYWADAYLDYIEVVDYEGKNRHTIIQGILIEHLYGLTVFENYLYATNSDNANAQQKTSVIRVNRFNSTEYQVVTRVDKGGALHIYHQRRQPTVRSHACEPDQFGKPGGCSDICLLGNSHKSRTCRCRSGFSLGSDGKSCK
;
A
#
# COMPACT_ATOMS: atom_id res chain seq x y z
N LYS A 1 4.65 -4.96 8.06
CA LYS A 1 5.31 -4.91 6.73
C LYS A 1 4.79 -3.71 5.98
N VAL A 2 5.64 -3.07 5.19
CA VAL A 2 5.29 -1.96 4.28
C VAL A 2 5.30 -2.50 2.85
N PHE A 3 4.34 -2.06 2.04
CA PHE A 3 4.24 -2.37 0.63
C PHE A 3 4.19 -1.06 -0.14
N PHE A 4 4.90 -0.98 -1.25
CA PHE A 4 4.99 0.24 -2.03
C PHE A 4 5.26 -0.07 -3.50
N THR A 5 4.90 0.89 -4.35
CA THR A 5 5.21 0.87 -5.77
C THR A 5 6.38 1.82 -6.05
N ASP A 6 7.19 1.47 -7.04
CA ASP A 6 8.27 2.29 -7.57
C ASP A 6 8.11 2.34 -9.08
N TYR A 7 7.88 3.53 -9.65
CA TYR A 7 7.76 3.78 -11.08
C TYR A 7 9.06 4.32 -11.70
N GLY A 8 10.20 4.22 -10.99
CA GLY A 8 11.52 4.63 -11.48
C GLY A 8 12.04 3.79 -12.65
N GLN A 9 13.36 3.81 -12.87
CA GLN A 9 13.98 3.16 -14.03
C GLN A 9 13.62 1.68 -14.21
N ILE A 10 13.40 0.97 -13.10
CA ILE A 10 12.93 -0.42 -13.09
C ILE A 10 11.63 -0.44 -12.28
N PRO A 11 10.47 -0.37 -12.94
CA PRO A 11 9.18 -0.35 -12.26
C PRO A 11 8.94 -1.63 -11.47
N LYS A 12 8.41 -1.52 -10.26
CA LYS A 12 8.23 -2.67 -9.37
C LYS A 12 7.20 -2.42 -8.27
N VAL A 13 6.67 -3.53 -7.75
CA VAL A 13 5.98 -3.60 -6.46
C VAL A 13 6.91 -4.26 -5.46
N GLU A 14 7.12 -3.63 -4.31
CA GLU A 14 8.04 -4.09 -3.30
C GLU A 14 7.40 -4.19 -1.92
N ARG A 15 8.05 -4.98 -1.07
CA ARG A 15 7.69 -5.17 0.33
C ARG A 15 8.94 -5.13 1.19
N CYS A 16 8.85 -4.52 2.37
CA CYS A 16 9.85 -4.63 3.43
C CYS A 16 9.20 -4.75 4.80
N ASP A 17 10.00 -5.07 5.81
CA ASP A 17 9.59 -4.93 7.21
C ASP A 17 9.48 -3.44 7.58
N MET A 18 8.73 -3.10 8.64
CA MET A 18 8.46 -1.69 8.97
C MET A 18 9.69 -0.95 9.53
N ASP A 19 10.77 -1.67 9.81
CA ASP A 19 12.08 -1.15 10.16
C ASP A 19 13.04 -1.01 8.96
N GLY A 20 12.50 -1.23 7.74
CA GLY A 20 13.20 -1.12 6.47
C GLY A 20 13.97 -2.37 6.05
N GLN A 21 14.01 -3.41 6.89
CA GLN A 21 14.76 -4.63 6.60
C GLN A 21 13.99 -5.56 5.65
N ASN A 22 14.68 -6.59 5.14
CA ASN A 22 14.10 -7.65 4.31
C ASN A 22 13.33 -7.14 3.09
N ARG A 23 13.86 -6.09 2.44
CA ARG A 23 13.28 -5.53 1.21
C ARG A 23 13.30 -6.59 0.10
N THR A 24 12.13 -6.85 -0.46
CA THR A 24 11.89 -7.91 -1.45
C THR A 24 11.07 -7.34 -2.60
N LYS A 25 11.45 -7.67 -3.84
CA LYS A 25 10.65 -7.39 -5.03
C LYS A 25 9.54 -8.44 -5.14
N LEU A 26 8.29 -8.00 -5.20
CA LEU A 26 7.13 -8.88 -5.39
C LEU A 26 6.76 -9.01 -6.87
N VAL A 27 6.86 -7.91 -7.62
CA VAL A 27 6.56 -7.85 -9.05
C VAL A 27 7.58 -6.94 -9.72
N ASP A 28 8.25 -7.45 -10.75
CA ASP A 28 9.25 -6.71 -11.54
C ASP A 28 9.16 -7.00 -13.06
N SER A 29 8.01 -7.54 -13.51
CA SER A 29 7.73 -7.84 -14.92
C SER A 29 6.31 -7.41 -15.27
N LYS A 30 6.05 -7.09 -16.56
CA LYS A 30 4.74 -6.60 -17.04
C LYS A 30 4.18 -5.49 -16.13
N ILE A 31 5.01 -4.49 -15.85
CA ILE A 31 4.74 -3.38 -14.94
C ILE A 31 5.47 -2.15 -15.49
N VAL A 32 4.76 -1.02 -15.58
CA VAL A 32 5.27 0.20 -16.21
C VAL A 32 5.03 1.39 -15.28
N PHE A 33 3.77 1.77 -15.02
CA PHE A 33 3.44 2.91 -14.14
C PHE A 33 2.57 2.47 -12.95
N PRO A 34 3.16 1.79 -11.94
CA PRO A 34 2.41 1.35 -10.77
C PRO A 34 2.13 2.53 -9.83
N HIS A 35 0.91 3.06 -9.87
CA HIS A 35 0.51 4.24 -9.09
C HIS A 35 -0.22 3.87 -7.79
N GLY A 36 -1.28 3.08 -7.90
CA GLY A 36 -2.15 2.74 -6.77
C GLY A 36 -1.74 1.43 -6.13
N ILE A 37 -1.78 1.34 -4.80
CA ILE A 37 -1.55 0.08 -4.07
C ILE A 37 -2.49 -0.02 -2.87
N THR A 38 -3.02 -1.20 -2.61
CA THR A 38 -3.81 -1.47 -1.41
C THR A 38 -3.70 -2.93 -0.97
N LEU A 39 -4.02 -3.18 0.30
CA LEU A 39 -3.85 -4.48 0.94
C LEU A 39 -5.18 -5.06 1.40
N ASP A 40 -5.38 -6.34 1.12
CA ASP A 40 -6.31 -7.18 1.88
C ASP A 40 -5.52 -7.85 3.01
N LEU A 41 -5.71 -7.33 4.23
CA LEU A 41 -4.99 -7.80 5.41
C LEU A 41 -5.42 -9.21 5.85
N VAL A 42 -6.63 -9.64 5.50
CA VAL A 42 -7.19 -10.94 5.91
C VAL A 42 -6.67 -12.03 4.98
N ASN A 43 -6.83 -11.83 3.68
CA ASN A 43 -6.41 -12.80 2.66
C ASN A 43 -4.92 -12.67 2.29
N ARG A 44 -4.21 -11.68 2.84
CA ARG A 44 -2.80 -11.39 2.56
C ARG A 44 -2.53 -11.20 1.06
N LEU A 45 -3.32 -10.31 0.46
CA LEU A 45 -3.23 -9.95 -0.96
C LEU A 45 -2.80 -8.48 -1.11
N VAL A 46 -2.02 -8.23 -2.15
CA VAL A 46 -1.58 -6.91 -2.59
C VAL A 46 -2.23 -6.64 -3.93
N TYR A 47 -3.03 -5.58 -4.01
CA TYR A 47 -3.59 -5.08 -5.26
C TYR A 47 -2.80 -3.85 -5.68
N TRP A 48 -2.50 -3.73 -6.96
CA TRP A 48 -1.94 -2.50 -7.52
C TRP A 48 -2.59 -2.14 -8.86
N ALA A 49 -2.53 -0.85 -9.17
CA ALA A 49 -3.02 -0.28 -10.42
C ALA A 49 -1.83 0.19 -11.26
N ASP A 50 -1.80 -0.25 -12.52
CA ASP A 50 -0.84 0.24 -13.52
C ASP A 50 -1.53 1.22 -14.47
N ALA A 51 -1.05 2.46 -14.49
CA ALA A 51 -1.67 3.54 -15.24
C ALA A 51 -1.27 3.59 -16.72
N TYR A 52 -0.29 2.78 -17.13
CA TYR A 52 0.14 2.68 -18.53
C TYR A 52 -0.41 1.41 -19.19
N LEU A 53 -0.47 0.30 -18.43
CA LEU A 53 -1.01 -0.97 -18.92
C LEU A 53 -2.52 -1.13 -18.66
N ASP A 54 -3.13 -0.11 -18.05
CA ASP A 54 -4.57 0.02 -17.76
C ASP A 54 -5.18 -1.22 -17.13
N TYR A 55 -4.55 -1.71 -16.07
CA TYR A 55 -5.03 -2.85 -15.31
C TYR A 55 -5.01 -2.60 -13.80
N ILE A 56 -5.84 -3.39 -13.11
CA ILE A 56 -5.69 -3.67 -11.69
C ILE A 56 -5.35 -5.15 -11.56
N GLU A 57 -4.20 -5.46 -10.97
CA GLU A 57 -3.74 -6.82 -10.72
C GLU A 57 -3.60 -7.07 -9.22
N VAL A 58 -3.57 -8.35 -8.87
CA VAL A 58 -3.40 -8.82 -7.50
C VAL A 58 -2.31 -9.87 -7.44
N VAL A 59 -1.61 -9.92 -6.31
CA VAL A 59 -0.62 -10.93 -5.96
C VAL A 59 -0.72 -11.24 -4.47
N ASP A 60 -0.29 -12.41 -4.02
CA ASP A 60 -0.14 -12.66 -2.58
C ASP A 60 1.08 -11.93 -1.99
N TYR A 61 1.18 -11.92 -0.66
CA TYR A 61 2.27 -11.26 0.06
C TYR A 61 3.67 -11.79 -0.29
N GLU A 62 3.79 -12.98 -0.89
CA GLU A 62 5.06 -13.59 -1.32
C GLU A 62 5.32 -13.44 -2.83
N GLY A 63 4.50 -12.65 -3.54
CA GLY A 63 4.69 -12.40 -4.97
C GLY A 63 4.14 -13.51 -5.86
N LYS A 64 3.35 -14.45 -5.34
CA LYS A 64 2.78 -15.57 -6.11
C LYS A 64 1.29 -15.34 -6.41
N ASN A 65 0.73 -16.24 -7.23
CA ASN A 65 -0.69 -16.24 -7.60
C ASN A 65 -1.15 -14.94 -8.27
N ARG A 66 -0.26 -14.33 -9.05
CA ARG A 66 -0.53 -13.10 -9.78
C ARG A 66 -1.64 -13.31 -10.81
N HIS A 67 -2.67 -12.47 -10.79
CA HIS A 67 -3.71 -12.44 -11.81
C HIS A 67 -4.36 -11.06 -11.95
N THR A 68 -5.01 -10.83 -13.09
CA THR A 68 -5.70 -9.58 -13.44
C THR A 68 -7.12 -9.58 -12.91
N ILE A 69 -7.49 -8.51 -12.22
CA ILE A 69 -8.87 -8.27 -11.75
C ILE A 69 -9.69 -7.63 -12.87
N ILE A 70 -9.15 -6.57 -13.48
CA ILE A 70 -9.79 -5.85 -14.58
C ILE A 70 -8.69 -5.20 -15.44
N GLN A 71 -8.94 -5.10 -16.74
CA GLN A 71 -8.06 -4.45 -17.70
C GLN A 71 -8.86 -3.80 -18.83
N GLY A 72 -8.38 -2.67 -19.35
CA GLY A 72 -8.83 -2.07 -20.61
C GLY A 72 -9.42 -0.66 -20.46
N ILE A 73 -9.99 -0.18 -21.57
CA ILE A 73 -10.38 1.23 -21.79
C ILE A 73 -11.32 1.84 -20.74
N LEU A 74 -12.06 1.02 -20.00
CA LEU A 74 -12.98 1.50 -18.95
C LEU A 74 -12.25 2.05 -17.72
N ILE A 75 -10.98 1.67 -17.53
CA ILE A 75 -10.19 1.98 -16.33
C ILE A 75 -8.87 2.64 -16.67
N GLU A 76 -8.78 3.39 -17.78
CA GLU A 76 -7.54 4.04 -18.18
C GLU A 76 -7.09 5.10 -17.16
N HIS A 77 -5.77 5.31 -17.06
CA HIS A 77 -5.16 6.36 -16.23
C HIS A 77 -5.53 6.26 -14.74
N LEU A 78 -5.22 5.13 -14.12
CA LEU A 78 -5.46 4.89 -12.69
C LEU A 78 -4.49 5.66 -11.78
N TYR A 79 -4.97 6.03 -10.60
CA TYR A 79 -4.16 6.71 -9.57
C TYR A 79 -4.31 6.08 -8.19
N GLY A 80 -5.40 6.39 -7.49
CA GLY A 80 -5.70 5.86 -6.17
C GLY A 80 -6.36 4.50 -6.26
N LEU A 81 -6.06 3.62 -5.31
CA LEU A 81 -6.66 2.30 -5.20
C LEU A 81 -6.89 1.94 -3.73
N THR A 82 -8.07 1.42 -3.41
CA THR A 82 -8.42 0.96 -2.08
C THR A 82 -9.39 -0.21 -2.13
N VAL A 83 -9.34 -1.12 -1.16
CA VAL A 83 -10.15 -2.33 -1.12
C VAL A 83 -11.04 -2.35 0.13
N PHE A 84 -12.30 -2.74 -0.05
CA PHE A 84 -13.18 -3.06 1.06
C PHE A 84 -14.18 -4.13 0.65
N GLU A 85 -14.28 -5.16 1.49
CA GLU A 85 -15.14 -6.32 1.26
C GLU A 85 -14.88 -6.94 -0.13
N ASN A 86 -15.90 -6.98 -1.00
CA ASN A 86 -15.80 -7.60 -2.32
C ASN A 86 -15.36 -6.62 -3.41
N TYR A 87 -15.16 -5.34 -3.09
CA TYR A 87 -14.96 -4.30 -4.08
C TYR A 87 -13.59 -3.65 -3.99
N LEU A 88 -13.03 -3.35 -5.15
CA LEU A 88 -11.95 -2.39 -5.32
C LEU A 88 -12.57 -1.06 -5.73
N TYR A 89 -12.07 0.01 -5.14
CA TYR A 89 -12.39 1.37 -5.49
C TYR A 89 -11.13 2.03 -6.00
N ALA A 90 -11.22 2.66 -7.17
CA ALA A 90 -10.09 3.33 -7.78
C ALA A 90 -10.48 4.72 -8.28
N THR A 91 -9.48 5.59 -8.43
CA THR A 91 -9.64 6.86 -9.13
C THR A 91 -8.99 6.74 -10.49
N ASN A 92 -9.70 7.21 -11.52
CA ASN A 92 -9.19 7.25 -12.88
C ASN A 92 -9.54 8.59 -13.55
N SER A 93 -8.63 9.11 -14.39
CA SER A 93 -8.82 10.39 -15.08
C SER A 93 -9.41 10.19 -16.46
N ASP A 94 -10.44 10.96 -16.79
CA ASP A 94 -10.91 11.08 -18.17
C ASP A 94 -10.08 12.14 -18.88
N ASN A 95 -9.12 11.68 -19.70
CA ASN A 95 -8.23 12.54 -20.47
C ASN A 95 -8.84 13.04 -21.79
N ALA A 96 -10.07 12.63 -22.13
CA ALA A 96 -10.72 13.02 -23.38
C ALA A 96 -11.24 14.47 -23.36
N ASN A 97 -11.39 15.09 -22.18
CA ASN A 97 -12.02 16.40 -22.02
C ASN A 97 -11.03 17.48 -21.57
N ALA A 98 -11.18 18.69 -22.11
CA ALA A 98 -10.37 19.88 -21.77
C ALA A 98 -10.47 20.26 -20.28
N GLN A 99 -11.51 19.81 -19.59
CA GLN A 99 -11.58 19.79 -18.13
C GLN A 99 -11.43 18.35 -17.64
N GLN A 100 -10.20 17.97 -17.30
CA GLN A 100 -9.90 16.68 -16.70
C GLN A 100 -10.74 16.50 -15.44
N LYS A 101 -11.62 15.50 -15.44
CA LYS A 101 -12.37 15.07 -14.25
C LYS A 101 -11.85 13.74 -13.79
N THR A 102 -11.87 13.54 -12.48
CA THR A 102 -11.54 12.24 -11.88
C THR A 102 -12.82 11.49 -11.56
N SER A 103 -12.95 10.29 -12.11
CA SER A 103 -14.02 9.37 -11.74
C SER A 103 -13.55 8.51 -10.55
N VAL A 104 -14.46 8.25 -9.62
CA VAL A 104 -14.31 7.20 -8.62
C VAL A 104 -15.07 6.00 -9.13
N ILE A 105 -14.33 4.93 -9.42
CA ILE A 105 -14.88 3.68 -9.95
C ILE A 105 -14.90 2.61 -8.87
N ARG A 106 -15.83 1.67 -9.01
CA ARG A 106 -15.96 0.48 -8.17
C ARG A 106 -16.01 -0.74 -9.07
N VAL A 107 -15.22 -1.76 -8.76
CA VAL A 107 -15.20 -3.05 -9.47
C VAL A 107 -15.25 -4.19 -8.45
N ASN A 108 -16.08 -5.20 -8.71
CA ASN A 108 -16.08 -6.41 -7.90
C ASN A 108 -14.82 -7.25 -8.19
N ARG A 109 -14.06 -7.57 -7.15
CA ARG A 109 -12.77 -8.27 -7.27
C ARG A 109 -12.89 -9.75 -7.67
N PHE A 110 -14.10 -10.29 -7.69
CA PHE A 110 -14.40 -11.66 -8.11
C PHE A 110 -15.20 -11.71 -9.42
N ASN A 111 -15.75 -10.59 -9.86
CA ASN A 111 -16.51 -10.48 -11.11
C ASN A 111 -16.27 -9.12 -11.76
N SER A 112 -15.34 -9.08 -12.72
CA SER A 112 -14.93 -7.84 -13.39
C SER A 112 -16.03 -7.15 -14.20
N THR A 113 -17.11 -7.86 -14.54
CA THR A 113 -18.26 -7.26 -15.25
C THR A 113 -19.10 -6.37 -14.34
N GLU A 114 -19.00 -6.53 -13.01
CA GLU A 114 -19.67 -5.69 -12.04
C GLU A 114 -18.83 -4.44 -11.77
N TYR A 115 -18.92 -3.52 -12.73
CA TYR A 115 -18.22 -2.24 -12.74
C TYR A 115 -19.21 -1.08 -12.65
N GLN A 116 -18.86 -0.03 -11.90
CA GLN A 116 -19.68 1.16 -11.76
C GLN A 116 -18.83 2.41 -11.52
N VAL A 117 -19.21 3.53 -12.16
CA VAL A 117 -18.76 4.87 -11.75
C VAL A 117 -19.61 5.33 -10.57
N VAL A 118 -18.99 5.48 -9.40
CA VAL A 118 -19.65 5.88 -8.15
C VAL A 118 -19.91 7.38 -8.13
N THR A 119 -18.91 8.18 -8.51
CA THR A 119 -19.02 9.64 -8.56
C THR A 119 -17.94 10.22 -9.47
N ARG A 120 -18.06 11.52 -9.79
CA ARG A 120 -17.06 12.30 -10.50
C ARG A 120 -16.73 13.55 -9.71
N VAL A 121 -15.45 13.87 -9.61
CA VAL A 121 -14.93 15.07 -8.94
C VAL A 121 -14.04 15.84 -9.91
N ASP A 122 -13.90 17.14 -9.70
CA ASP A 122 -13.12 17.99 -10.61
C ASP A 122 -11.63 17.64 -10.57
N LYS A 123 -11.08 17.36 -9.38
CA LYS A 123 -9.72 16.86 -9.20
C LYS A 123 -9.69 15.84 -8.08
N GLY A 124 -9.25 14.63 -8.38
CA GLY A 124 -9.01 13.58 -7.40
C GLY A 124 -7.59 13.03 -7.52
N GLY A 125 -7.12 12.39 -6.46
CA GLY A 125 -5.82 11.74 -6.42
C GLY A 125 -5.91 10.44 -5.63
N ALA A 126 -5.34 10.44 -4.43
CA ALA A 126 -5.45 9.30 -3.51
C ALA A 126 -6.89 9.09 -3.02
N LEU A 127 -7.24 7.82 -2.82
CA LEU A 127 -8.53 7.37 -2.30
C LEU A 127 -8.30 6.40 -1.15
N HIS A 128 -9.11 6.48 -0.09
CA HIS A 128 -9.06 5.54 1.02
C HIS A 128 -10.44 5.25 1.59
N ILE A 129 -10.68 3.99 1.93
CA ILE A 129 -11.84 3.58 2.71
C ILE A 129 -11.61 3.94 4.18
N TYR A 130 -12.52 4.72 4.75
CA TYR A 130 -12.56 5.01 6.18
C TYR A 130 -13.50 4.05 6.89
N HIS A 131 -12.94 3.01 7.51
CA HIS A 131 -13.70 2.00 8.26
C HIS A 131 -12.81 1.30 9.30
N GLN A 132 -13.32 1.03 10.51
CA GLN A 132 -12.54 0.44 11.61
C GLN A 132 -11.89 -0.90 11.21
N ARG A 133 -12.59 -1.73 10.42
CA ARG A 133 -12.03 -3.01 9.91
C ARG A 133 -10.81 -2.85 9.00
N ARG A 134 -10.54 -1.66 8.46
CA ARG A 134 -9.29 -1.38 7.70
C ARG A 134 -8.09 -1.14 8.62
N GLN A 135 -8.32 -0.93 9.92
CA GLN A 135 -7.31 -0.63 10.92
C GLN A 135 -7.54 -1.47 12.19
N PRO A 136 -7.42 -2.81 12.11
CA PRO A 136 -7.63 -3.67 13.25
C PRO A 136 -6.62 -3.38 14.36
N THR A 137 -7.10 -3.26 15.60
CA THR A 137 -6.24 -3.09 16.77
C THR A 137 -5.46 -4.38 17.06
N VAL A 138 -4.19 -4.26 17.41
CA VAL A 138 -3.36 -5.38 17.85
C VAL A 138 -3.07 -5.27 19.34
N ARG A 139 -3.09 -6.40 20.05
CA ARG A 139 -2.66 -6.46 21.45
C ARG A 139 -1.14 -6.65 21.51
N SER A 140 -0.52 -6.15 22.58
CA SER A 140 0.92 -6.32 22.84
C SER A 140 1.79 -5.77 21.72
N HIS A 141 1.51 -4.54 21.29
CA HIS A 141 2.31 -3.86 20.27
C HIS A 141 3.74 -3.63 20.79
N ALA A 142 4.74 -4.02 20.02
CA ALA A 142 6.14 -4.02 20.47
C ALA A 142 6.70 -2.62 20.78
N CYS A 143 6.06 -1.58 20.24
CA CYS A 143 6.38 -0.18 20.51
C CYS A 143 5.40 0.50 21.47
N GLU A 144 4.60 -0.24 22.24
CA GLU A 144 3.86 0.36 23.36
C GLU A 144 4.84 1.14 24.28
N PRO A 145 4.44 2.32 24.79
CA PRO A 145 5.27 3.07 25.74
C PRO A 145 5.57 2.27 27.00
N ASP A 146 6.82 2.34 27.46
CA ASP A 146 7.19 1.81 28.77
C ASP A 146 6.76 2.76 29.91
N GLN A 147 7.07 2.40 31.15
CA GLN A 147 6.77 3.19 32.35
C GLN A 147 7.38 4.62 32.34
N PHE A 148 8.35 4.89 31.46
CA PHE A 148 8.98 6.18 31.28
C PHE A 148 8.48 6.91 30.02
N GLY A 149 7.42 6.39 29.38
CA GLY A 149 6.84 6.95 28.16
C GLY A 149 7.69 6.73 26.91
N LYS A 150 8.70 5.84 26.93
CA LYS A 150 9.55 5.56 25.76
C LYS A 150 8.91 4.46 24.91
N PRO A 151 8.51 4.71 23.65
CA PRO A 151 7.94 3.69 22.78
C PRO A 151 8.91 2.52 22.59
N GLY A 152 8.51 1.34 23.08
CA GLY A 152 9.36 0.14 23.09
C GLY A 152 10.68 0.31 23.86
N GLY A 153 10.88 1.37 24.64
CA GLY A 153 12.16 1.70 25.29
C GLY A 153 13.25 2.23 24.35
N CYS A 154 12.90 2.72 23.16
CA CYS A 154 13.84 3.39 22.25
C CYS A 154 14.04 4.86 22.63
N SER A 155 15.24 5.41 22.41
CA SER A 155 15.48 6.84 22.71
C SER A 155 14.84 7.78 21.70
N ASP A 156 14.84 7.41 20.42
CA ASP A 156 14.34 8.23 19.31
C ASP A 156 13.11 7.60 18.64
N ILE A 157 13.31 6.56 17.81
CA ILE A 157 12.23 5.98 16.99
C ILE A 157 12.14 4.47 17.26
N CYS A 158 10.93 3.99 17.52
CA CYS A 158 10.62 2.56 17.58
C CYS A 158 9.91 2.12 16.30
N LEU A 159 10.51 1.22 15.54
CA LEU A 159 9.93 0.66 14.32
C LEU A 159 9.59 -0.81 14.53
N LEU A 160 8.42 -1.24 14.04
CA LEU A 160 8.07 -2.66 14.05
C LEU A 160 8.97 -3.44 13.07
N GLY A 161 9.35 -4.65 13.43
CA GLY A 161 10.11 -5.54 12.56
C GLY A 161 9.21 -6.36 11.64
N ASN A 162 9.47 -7.67 11.59
CA ASN A 162 8.70 -8.63 10.81
C ASN A 162 7.28 -8.93 11.36
N SER A 163 6.95 -8.46 12.57
CA SER A 163 5.65 -8.66 13.21
C SER A 163 5.30 -7.51 14.17
N HIS A 164 4.05 -7.47 14.65
CA HIS A 164 3.62 -6.51 15.68
C HIS A 164 4.27 -6.76 17.06
N LYS A 165 4.97 -7.89 17.25
CA LYS A 165 5.65 -8.27 18.49
C LYS A 165 7.17 -8.06 18.46
N SER A 166 7.73 -7.75 17.28
CA SER A 166 9.15 -7.48 17.11
C SER A 166 9.36 -6.01 16.79
N ARG A 167 10.46 -5.43 17.30
CA ARG A 167 10.79 -4.03 17.08
C ARG A 167 12.30 -3.79 16.98
N THR A 168 12.66 -2.72 16.31
CA THR A 168 14.02 -2.21 16.18
C THR A 168 14.04 -0.73 16.54
N CYS A 169 15.02 -0.28 17.34
CA CYS A 169 15.22 1.14 17.58
C CYS A 169 16.04 1.77 16.45
N ARG A 170 15.63 2.95 16.00
CA ARG A 170 16.36 3.75 15.02
C ARG A 170 16.58 5.16 15.55
N CYS A 171 17.67 5.76 15.10
CA CYS A 171 18.05 7.11 15.45
C CYS A 171 17.64 8.08 14.36
N ARG A 172 17.36 9.32 14.75
CA ARG A 172 17.19 10.42 13.79
C ARG A 172 18.49 10.64 13.00
N SER A 173 18.35 11.21 11.82
CA SER A 173 19.48 11.57 10.97
C SER A 173 20.52 12.37 11.75
N GLY A 174 21.78 11.96 11.64
CA GLY A 174 22.90 12.57 12.38
C GLY A 174 23.30 11.85 13.67
N PHE A 175 22.50 10.89 14.15
CA PHE A 175 22.81 10.08 15.34
C PHE A 175 23.03 8.61 14.98
N SER A 176 23.86 7.93 15.76
CA SER A 176 24.15 6.51 15.64
C SER A 176 23.54 5.71 16.79
N LEU A 177 23.08 4.50 16.48
CA LEU A 177 22.56 3.59 17.50
C LEU A 177 23.71 3.06 18.37
N GLY A 178 23.56 3.21 19.68
CA GLY A 178 24.49 2.67 20.66
C GLY A 178 24.51 1.15 20.70
N SER A 179 25.52 0.59 21.36
CA SER A 179 25.70 -0.86 21.52
C SER A 179 24.59 -1.54 22.34
N ASP A 180 23.82 -0.76 23.11
CA ASP A 180 22.63 -1.23 23.83
C ASP A 180 21.42 -1.49 22.92
N GLY A 181 21.52 -1.10 21.63
CA GLY A 181 20.46 -1.26 20.63
C GLY A 181 19.23 -0.39 20.89
N LYS A 182 19.33 0.62 21.77
CA LYS A 182 18.19 1.46 22.20
C LYS A 182 18.51 2.94 22.23
N SER A 183 19.71 3.31 22.65
CA SER A 183 20.13 4.69 22.83
C SER A 183 20.76 5.25 21.56
N CYS A 184 20.53 6.53 21.27
CA CYS A 184 21.13 7.25 20.15
C CYS A 184 22.21 8.22 20.64
N LYS A 185 23.34 8.28 19.94
CA LYS A 185 24.52 9.09 20.27
C LYS A 185 25.03 9.86 19.05
#